data_AF-A0A964VVT4-F1
#
_entry.id   AF-A0A964VVT4-F1
#
_cell.length_a   1.000
_cell.length_b   1.000
_cell.length_c   1.000
_cell.angle_alpha   90.00
_cell.angle_beta   90.00
_cell.angle_gamma   90.00
#
_symmetry.space_group_name_H-M   'P 1'
#
loop_
_entity.id
_entity.type
_entity.pdbx_description
1 polymer ?
#
loop_
_entity_poly.entity_id
_entity_poly.type
_entity_poly.pdbx_seq_one_letter_code
_entity_poly.pdbx_strand_id
1 'polypeptide(L)'
;MPRPRMTAATTAARSEPSSTALPGSRTRSPGVEESEFQTTLDVMLDSEATFPATRAAALARWQAFLPQATRYGALRNQVVPGHPHVTRLSPALRARLVTTEALVGSLLETCRFAAVEKLVQELVWRDYWKGWLELRPSVWSDYRAEVDRLRRQADPALLRRAEAVMAGQGGIAVLDGFTRELIETGYLHNHARMWWAGYWIHVERLPWALGADFFYRHLLDADPASNTLGWRWVAGLQTRGKAYLPRRSNLEKYCAANLLADPTGLERIDDSVVAAVPLPDERPAERVAWKPLPDAPGITEGSATPPGSWGLWVHGEDLSVEESALGQMRPDVLLSVFDAQRVAALGMAPRRIAYLKTALADGLARAGHHFKCPIESCETGEGLAEALARVAQERGLAGWVAMRPSVGPLGDAIPAIEAALARDGRKVIWCRRRWDEHLWPQASAGFFGFWEKAQRRLATQAAARAKSRDSQQPELLF
;
A
#
# COMPACT_ATOMS: atom_id res chain seq x y z
N MET A 1 48.52 -18.71 64.89
CA MET A 1 48.41 -17.40 64.21
C MET A 1 47.29 -16.58 64.86
N PRO A 2 47.31 -15.24 64.82
CA PRO A 2 46.67 -14.39 65.84
C PRO A 2 45.16 -14.09 65.64
N ARG A 3 44.59 -13.44 66.67
CA ARG A 3 43.18 -13.03 66.82
C ARG A 3 42.98 -11.51 66.56
N PRO A 4 41.73 -10.99 66.49
CA PRO A 4 41.42 -9.64 65.97
C PRO A 4 41.49 -8.52 67.02
N ARG A 5 41.20 -7.27 66.62
CA ARG A 5 40.85 -6.16 67.52
C ARG A 5 39.86 -5.14 66.90
N MET A 6 39.20 -4.38 67.78
CA MET A 6 38.11 -3.42 67.50
C MET A 6 38.52 -1.99 67.91
N THR A 7 37.84 -1.00 67.31
CA THR A 7 37.46 0.33 67.86
C THR A 7 36.35 0.86 66.94
N ALA A 8 35.15 1.33 67.32
CA ALA A 8 34.59 1.88 68.57
C ALA A 8 35.25 3.19 69.05
N ALA A 9 34.55 4.30 69.29
CA ALA A 9 33.14 4.67 69.07
C ALA A 9 33.01 6.22 69.17
N THR A 10 31.81 6.80 69.00
CA THR A 10 31.21 7.83 69.90
C THR A 10 29.82 8.25 69.39
N THR A 11 28.90 8.58 70.30
CA THR A 11 27.50 8.95 70.04
C THR A 11 27.27 10.44 70.31
N ALA A 12 26.41 11.08 69.52
CA ALA A 12 25.76 12.36 69.85
C ALA A 12 24.34 12.37 69.25
N ALA A 13 23.40 13.12 69.85
CA ALA A 13 21.99 13.12 69.48
C ALA A 13 21.34 14.50 69.71
N ARG A 14 20.11 14.68 69.18
CA ARG A 14 19.29 15.93 69.12
C ARG A 14 19.75 16.89 68.00
N SER A 15 18.89 17.65 67.33
CA SER A 15 17.41 17.83 67.43
C SER A 15 16.83 18.41 66.13
N GLU A 16 15.54 18.20 65.87
CA GLU A 16 14.75 19.08 64.97
C GLU A 16 14.55 20.46 65.63
N PRO A 17 14.34 21.56 64.86
CA PRO A 17 12.96 21.87 64.44
C PRO A 17 12.77 22.58 63.08
N SER A 18 11.59 22.36 62.49
CA SER A 18 10.69 23.31 61.79
C SER A 18 11.22 24.44 60.86
N SER A 19 10.74 24.39 59.61
CA SER A 19 10.19 25.49 58.79
C SER A 19 11.00 26.78 58.52
N THR A 20 11.26 27.04 57.23
CA THR A 20 11.21 28.40 56.65
C THR A 20 10.90 28.33 55.14
N ALA A 21 10.41 29.41 54.54
CA ALA A 21 9.66 29.37 53.26
C ALA A 21 10.46 29.79 51.99
N LEU A 22 9.81 29.59 50.83
CA LEU A 22 10.26 29.86 49.45
C LEU A 22 10.62 31.34 49.20
N PRO A 23 11.51 31.65 48.24
CA PRO A 23 11.08 31.78 46.82
C PRO A 23 12.04 31.10 45.82
N GLY A 24 11.66 30.82 44.57
CA GLY A 24 10.37 31.01 43.89
C GLY A 24 10.41 30.39 42.48
N SER A 25 9.25 30.06 41.92
CA SER A 25 9.17 29.35 40.62
C SER A 25 9.57 30.22 39.43
N ARG A 26 10.54 29.77 38.62
CA ARG A 26 10.63 30.24 37.23
C ARG A 26 9.59 29.51 36.39
N THR A 27 8.51 30.23 36.05
CA THR A 27 7.51 29.79 35.08
C THR A 27 8.17 29.50 33.73
N ARG A 28 7.97 28.30 33.19
CA ARG A 28 8.10 28.07 31.74
C ARG A 28 7.10 28.99 31.03
N SER A 29 7.52 29.67 29.96
CA SER A 29 6.62 30.41 29.09
C SER A 29 5.92 29.44 28.13
N PRO A 30 4.59 29.23 28.20
CA PRO A 30 3.85 28.52 27.17
C PRO A 30 3.49 29.48 26.03
N GLY A 31 3.66 29.07 24.77
CA GLY A 31 3.14 29.82 23.61
C GLY A 31 4.03 29.92 22.37
N VAL A 32 5.27 29.45 22.39
CA VAL A 32 6.14 29.44 21.18
C VAL A 32 6.07 28.09 20.46
N GLU A 33 6.29 26.98 21.19
CA GLU A 33 6.43 25.64 20.59
C GLU A 33 5.16 25.18 19.84
N GLU A 34 3.95 25.22 20.44
CA GLU A 34 2.72 24.78 19.75
C GLU A 34 2.38 25.63 18.50
N SER A 35 2.75 26.91 18.49
CA SER A 35 2.44 27.83 17.38
C SER A 35 3.27 27.52 16.13
N GLU A 36 4.58 27.31 16.27
CA GLU A 36 5.47 27.04 15.14
C GLU A 36 5.28 25.61 14.59
N PHE A 37 4.98 24.66 15.49
CA PHE A 37 4.70 23.26 15.12
C PHE A 37 3.43 23.14 14.27
N GLN A 38 2.34 23.82 14.64
CA GLN A 38 1.12 23.86 13.84
C GLN A 38 1.36 24.55 12.49
N THR A 39 2.13 25.64 12.47
CA THR A 39 2.45 26.40 11.25
C THR A 39 3.18 25.54 10.21
N THR A 40 4.10 24.66 10.62
CA THR A 40 4.75 23.74 9.67
C THR A 40 3.76 22.70 9.14
N LEU A 41 2.86 22.20 9.99
CA LEU A 41 1.86 21.21 9.60
C LEU A 41 0.89 21.77 8.54
N ASP A 42 0.33 22.95 8.79
CA ASP A 42 -0.58 23.66 7.88
C ASP A 42 0.10 24.07 6.56
N VAL A 43 1.43 24.11 6.53
CA VAL A 43 2.26 24.37 5.33
C VAL A 43 2.61 23.09 4.55
N MET A 44 2.56 21.90 5.17
CA MET A 44 2.58 20.62 4.45
C MET A 44 1.18 20.23 3.95
N LEU A 45 0.16 20.49 4.78
CA LEU A 45 -1.22 20.06 4.60
C LEU A 45 -2.08 21.15 3.96
N ASP A 46 -2.29 21.03 2.66
CA ASP A 46 -3.54 21.47 2.06
C ASP A 46 -4.69 20.64 2.70
N SER A 47 -5.37 21.21 3.70
CA SER A 47 -6.15 20.44 4.69
C SER A 47 -7.33 19.64 4.10
N GLU A 48 -7.76 19.95 2.87
CA GLU A 48 -8.78 19.21 2.13
C GLU A 48 -8.20 18.08 1.24
N ALA A 49 -7.01 17.54 1.55
CA ALA A 49 -6.26 16.50 0.81
C ALA A 49 -6.97 15.14 0.62
N THR A 50 -8.17 15.13 0.04
CA THR A 50 -9.11 14.02 -0.03
C THR A 50 -8.78 13.04 -1.15
N PHE A 51 -8.33 11.83 -0.80
CA PHE A 51 -8.04 10.76 -1.75
C PHE A 51 -9.33 10.09 -2.26
N PRO A 52 -9.36 9.61 -3.53
CA PRO A 52 -10.62 9.27 -4.17
C PRO A 52 -11.07 7.86 -3.77
N ALA A 53 -12.08 7.79 -2.91
CA ALA A 53 -12.64 6.55 -2.38
C ALA A 53 -13.80 5.98 -3.22
N THR A 54 -14.12 6.56 -4.38
CA THR A 54 -15.14 6.06 -5.31
C THR A 54 -14.61 6.06 -6.75
N ARG A 55 -15.15 5.20 -7.62
CA ARG A 55 -14.77 5.16 -9.05
C ARG A 55 -15.04 6.50 -9.73
N ALA A 56 -16.14 7.18 -9.41
CA ALA A 56 -16.45 8.51 -9.93
C ALA A 56 -15.41 9.56 -9.52
N ALA A 57 -15.02 9.62 -8.24
CA ALA A 57 -14.00 10.56 -7.77
C ALA A 57 -12.59 10.25 -8.34
N ALA A 58 -12.28 8.97 -8.55
CA ALA A 58 -11.02 8.55 -9.17
C ALA A 58 -10.95 8.96 -10.65
N LEU A 59 -12.04 8.82 -11.39
CA LEU A 59 -12.14 9.29 -12.77
C LEU A 59 -12.11 10.83 -12.86
N ALA A 60 -12.80 11.55 -11.97
CA ALA A 60 -12.75 13.01 -11.92
C ALA A 60 -11.31 13.53 -11.66
N ARG A 61 -10.59 12.94 -10.68
CA ARG A 61 -9.18 13.27 -10.43
C ARG A 61 -8.27 12.89 -11.61
N TRP A 62 -8.54 11.81 -12.31
CA TRP A 62 -7.81 11.45 -13.52
C TRP A 62 -7.97 12.51 -14.62
N GLN A 63 -9.20 12.94 -14.91
CA GLN A 63 -9.49 13.96 -15.91
C GLN A 63 -8.82 15.31 -15.55
N ALA A 64 -8.86 15.71 -14.28
CA ALA A 64 -8.16 16.91 -13.80
C ALA A 64 -6.62 16.82 -13.91
N PHE A 65 -6.06 15.60 -13.90
CA PHE A 65 -4.62 15.38 -14.06
C PHE A 65 -4.16 15.28 -15.53
N LEU A 66 -5.00 14.80 -16.45
CA LEU A 66 -4.63 14.57 -17.86
C LEU A 66 -3.92 15.77 -18.54
N PRO A 67 -4.36 17.04 -18.39
CA PRO A 67 -3.67 18.20 -18.97
C PRO A 67 -2.22 18.39 -18.49
N GLN A 68 -1.85 17.77 -17.36
CA GLN A 68 -0.51 17.84 -16.76
C GLN A 68 0.33 16.57 -17.03
N ALA A 69 -0.24 15.52 -17.63
CA ALA A 69 0.40 14.21 -17.75
C ALA A 69 1.74 14.23 -18.51
N THR A 70 1.91 15.12 -19.49
CA THR A 70 3.15 15.32 -20.24
C THR A 70 4.27 15.97 -19.41
N ARG A 71 3.94 16.71 -18.34
CA ARG A 71 4.91 17.31 -17.41
C ARG A 71 5.39 16.34 -16.34
N TYR A 72 4.69 15.22 -16.13
CA TYR A 72 4.97 14.23 -15.10
C TYR A 72 6.42 13.75 -15.11
N GLY A 73 6.98 13.45 -16.29
CA GLY A 73 8.37 12.96 -16.40
C GLY A 73 9.43 13.88 -15.82
N ALA A 74 9.21 15.21 -15.89
CA ALA A 74 10.11 16.22 -15.34
C ALA A 74 9.83 16.56 -13.87
N LEU A 75 8.56 16.46 -13.45
CA LEU A 75 8.10 17.00 -12.15
C LEU A 75 7.80 15.94 -11.07
N ARG A 76 7.67 14.65 -11.41
CA ARG A 76 7.34 13.53 -10.48
C ARG A 76 8.28 13.34 -9.28
N ASN A 77 9.42 14.03 -9.25
CA ASN A 77 10.38 13.99 -8.14
C ASN A 77 10.09 15.07 -7.09
N GLN A 78 9.42 16.16 -7.47
CA GLN A 78 9.23 17.35 -6.64
C GLN A 78 8.19 17.09 -5.55
N VAL A 79 8.63 17.12 -4.29
CA VAL A 79 7.81 17.07 -3.07
C VAL A 79 7.45 18.51 -2.71
N VAL A 80 6.20 18.88 -2.99
CA VAL A 80 5.64 20.23 -2.76
C VAL A 80 4.23 20.08 -2.16
N PRO A 81 3.71 21.06 -1.39
CA PRO A 81 2.38 20.97 -0.79
C PRO A 81 1.28 20.57 -1.78
N GLY A 82 0.38 19.69 -1.35
CA GLY A 82 -0.71 19.15 -2.18
C GLY A 82 -0.28 18.14 -3.28
N HIS A 83 1.02 17.93 -3.52
CA HIS A 83 1.60 17.02 -4.52
C HIS A 83 0.97 17.09 -5.94
N PRO A 84 0.76 18.29 -6.54
CA PRO A 84 0.02 18.48 -7.79
C PRO A 84 0.68 17.84 -9.03
N HIS A 85 1.96 17.49 -8.94
CA HIS A 85 2.74 16.94 -10.05
C HIS A 85 2.61 15.42 -10.23
N VAL A 86 1.84 14.74 -9.38
CA VAL A 86 1.54 13.31 -9.47
C VAL A 86 0.04 13.04 -9.39
N THR A 87 -0.41 11.89 -9.87
CA THR A 87 -1.85 11.58 -10.02
C THR A 87 -2.64 11.54 -8.72
N ARG A 88 -1.97 11.25 -7.58
CA ARG A 88 -2.61 10.93 -6.28
C ARG A 88 -3.69 9.82 -6.38
N LEU A 89 -3.59 8.94 -7.39
CA LEU A 89 -4.54 7.84 -7.66
C LEU A 89 -4.10 6.47 -7.11
N SER A 90 -2.96 6.37 -6.43
CA SER A 90 -2.48 5.08 -5.92
C SER A 90 -3.48 4.34 -5.01
N PRO A 91 -4.31 4.98 -4.15
CA PRO A 91 -5.33 4.27 -3.38
C PRO A 91 -6.43 3.67 -4.28
N ALA A 92 -6.87 4.42 -5.29
CA ALA A 92 -7.89 3.96 -6.23
C ALA A 92 -7.38 2.87 -7.18
N LEU A 93 -6.09 2.92 -7.58
CA LEU A 93 -5.41 1.86 -8.32
C LEU A 93 -5.16 0.61 -7.45
N ARG A 94 -4.90 0.78 -6.15
CA ARG A 94 -4.74 -0.32 -5.19
C ARG A 94 -6.06 -1.08 -5.01
N ALA A 95 -7.18 -0.39 -4.88
CA ALA A 95 -8.51 -1.00 -4.75
C ALA A 95 -9.16 -1.34 -6.12
N ARG A 96 -8.52 -0.98 -7.24
CA ARG A 96 -9.05 -1.05 -8.62
C ARG A 96 -10.43 -0.39 -8.80
N LEU A 97 -10.64 0.76 -8.17
CA LEU A 97 -11.70 1.72 -8.57
C LEU A 97 -11.41 2.29 -9.97
N VAL A 98 -10.13 2.33 -10.36
CA VAL A 98 -9.62 2.47 -11.73
C VAL A 98 -8.51 1.45 -11.95
N THR A 99 -8.31 0.96 -13.19
CA THR A 99 -7.31 -0.07 -13.52
C THR A 99 -6.12 0.51 -14.28
N THR A 100 -4.94 -0.13 -14.19
CA THR A 100 -3.74 0.28 -14.95
C THR A 100 -4.02 0.30 -16.45
N GLU A 101 -4.69 -0.73 -16.97
CA GLU A 101 -5.05 -0.84 -18.40
C GLU A 101 -5.96 0.30 -18.86
N ALA A 102 -6.93 0.72 -18.05
CA ALA A 102 -7.82 1.84 -18.38
C ALA A 102 -7.09 3.19 -18.38
N LEU A 103 -6.26 3.47 -17.37
CA LEU A 103 -5.51 4.73 -17.31
C LEU A 103 -4.45 4.80 -18.42
N VAL A 104 -3.73 3.71 -18.69
CA VAL A 104 -2.76 3.66 -19.80
C VAL A 104 -3.47 3.77 -21.15
N GLY A 105 -4.62 3.10 -21.34
CA GLY A 105 -5.43 3.26 -22.55
C GLY A 105 -5.84 4.73 -22.78
N SER A 106 -6.34 5.39 -21.74
CA SER A 106 -6.70 6.82 -21.77
C SER A 106 -5.51 7.73 -22.09
N LEU A 107 -4.31 7.44 -21.55
CA LEU A 107 -3.08 8.17 -21.91
C LEU A 107 -2.71 7.99 -23.38
N LEU A 108 -2.86 6.80 -23.96
CA LEU A 108 -2.41 6.53 -25.33
C LEU A 108 -3.43 6.98 -26.39
N GLU A 109 -4.66 7.31 -25.99
CA GLU A 109 -5.67 7.92 -26.86
C GLU A 109 -5.58 9.45 -26.94
N THR A 110 -4.94 10.10 -25.96
CA THR A 110 -4.76 11.57 -25.90
C THR A 110 -3.30 12.00 -26.05
N CYS A 111 -2.38 11.25 -25.43
CA CYS A 111 -0.92 11.38 -25.37
C CYS A 111 -0.14 10.77 -26.55
N ARG A 112 0.82 11.49 -27.15
CA ARG A 112 1.93 10.80 -27.85
C ARG A 112 2.74 10.00 -26.83
N PHE A 113 2.91 8.70 -27.04
CA PHE A 113 3.58 7.77 -26.10
C PHE A 113 4.86 8.36 -25.47
N ALA A 114 5.81 8.88 -26.27
CA ALA A 114 7.08 9.39 -25.78
C ALA A 114 6.95 10.59 -24.79
N ALA A 115 5.86 11.36 -24.85
CA ALA A 115 5.60 12.47 -23.93
C ALA A 115 5.01 12.01 -22.59
N VAL A 116 4.45 10.79 -22.53
CA VAL A 116 3.82 10.22 -21.33
C VAL A 116 4.46 8.91 -20.88
N GLU A 117 5.52 8.44 -21.56
CA GLU A 117 6.16 7.14 -21.31
C GLU A 117 6.52 7.00 -19.83
N LYS A 118 7.08 8.05 -19.21
CA LYS A 118 7.46 7.97 -17.80
C LYS A 118 6.25 7.76 -16.88
N LEU A 119 5.06 8.28 -17.20
CA LEU A 119 3.84 8.00 -16.44
C LEU A 119 3.36 6.57 -16.67
N VAL A 120 3.41 6.07 -17.91
CA VAL A 120 3.07 4.67 -18.24
C VAL A 120 4.02 3.70 -17.54
N GLN A 121 5.33 3.99 -17.48
CA GLN A 121 6.31 3.19 -16.74
C GLN A 121 5.96 3.09 -15.25
N GLU A 122 5.66 4.20 -14.57
CA GLU A 122 5.35 4.18 -13.13
C GLU A 122 4.01 3.51 -12.82
N LEU A 123 3.03 3.60 -13.73
CA LEU A 123 1.80 2.80 -13.67
C LEU A 123 2.09 1.30 -13.81
N VAL A 124 2.97 0.93 -14.74
CA VAL A 124 3.34 -0.48 -15.03
C VAL A 124 4.34 -1.06 -14.01
N TRP A 125 5.06 -0.23 -13.24
CA TRP A 125 5.87 -0.65 -12.08
C TRP A 125 5.03 -1.35 -11.00
N ARG A 126 3.79 -0.91 -10.77
CA ARG A 126 2.82 -1.59 -9.87
C ARG A 126 2.58 -3.03 -10.29
N ASP A 127 2.38 -3.25 -11.59
CA ASP A 127 2.02 -4.56 -12.14
C ASP A 127 3.25 -5.47 -12.27
N TYR A 128 4.44 -4.89 -12.46
CA TYR A 128 5.71 -5.58 -12.25
C TYR A 128 5.85 -6.08 -10.81
N TRP A 129 5.60 -5.23 -9.80
CA TRP A 129 5.71 -5.63 -8.40
C TRP A 129 4.70 -6.73 -8.03
N LYS A 130 3.41 -6.56 -8.37
CA LYS A 130 2.39 -7.61 -8.18
C LYS A 130 2.85 -8.94 -8.78
N GLY A 131 3.27 -8.94 -10.06
CA GLY A 131 3.74 -10.16 -10.73
C GLY A 131 5.02 -10.76 -10.13
N TRP A 132 5.96 -9.93 -9.69
CA TRP A 132 7.22 -10.40 -9.09
C TRP A 132 6.96 -11.11 -7.75
N LEU A 133 6.01 -10.61 -6.94
CA LEU A 133 5.60 -11.22 -5.68
C LEU A 133 4.72 -12.48 -5.89
N GLU A 134 3.80 -12.48 -6.86
CA GLU A 134 3.02 -13.67 -7.22
C GLU A 134 3.91 -14.84 -7.64
N LEU A 135 5.03 -14.54 -8.31
CA LEU A 135 6.06 -15.51 -8.66
C LEU A 135 6.96 -15.92 -7.47
N ARG A 136 6.91 -15.23 -6.33
CA ARG A 136 7.78 -15.41 -5.14
C ARG A 136 7.02 -15.15 -3.82
N PRO A 137 5.94 -15.90 -3.54
CA PRO A 137 5.04 -15.61 -2.42
C PRO A 137 5.72 -15.67 -1.05
N SER A 138 6.82 -16.43 -0.90
CA SER A 138 7.55 -16.51 0.37
C SER A 138 8.07 -15.16 0.87
N VAL A 139 8.39 -14.23 -0.02
CA VAL A 139 8.86 -12.88 0.36
C VAL A 139 7.81 -12.11 1.18
N TRP A 140 6.53 -12.43 1.02
CA TRP A 140 5.46 -11.89 1.87
C TRP A 140 5.36 -12.62 3.21
N SER A 141 5.38 -13.96 3.23
CA SER A 141 5.29 -14.72 4.49
C SER A 141 6.52 -14.50 5.38
N ASP A 142 7.71 -14.45 4.79
CA ASP A 142 8.99 -14.27 5.49
C ASP A 142 9.05 -12.86 6.12
N TYR A 143 8.59 -11.84 5.38
CA TYR A 143 8.39 -10.48 5.89
C TYR A 143 7.42 -10.44 7.08
N ARG A 144 6.24 -11.07 6.98
CA ARG A 144 5.27 -11.11 8.09
C ARG A 144 5.82 -11.86 9.30
N ALA A 145 6.50 -12.98 9.09
CA ALA A 145 7.19 -13.73 10.14
C ALA A 145 8.32 -12.91 10.79
N GLU A 146 9.04 -12.07 10.03
CA GLU A 146 10.05 -11.17 10.58
C GLU A 146 9.43 -10.08 11.47
N VAL A 147 8.36 -9.42 11.02
CA VAL A 147 7.62 -8.42 11.82
C VAL A 147 7.17 -9.04 13.15
N ASP A 148 6.56 -10.22 13.10
CA ASP A 148 6.04 -10.91 14.29
C ASP A 148 7.16 -11.42 15.21
N ARG A 149 8.31 -11.82 14.66
CA ARG A 149 9.52 -12.16 15.42
C ARG A 149 10.07 -10.93 16.13
N LEU A 150 10.25 -9.82 15.42
CA LEU A 150 10.81 -8.57 15.96
C LEU A 150 9.92 -7.99 17.06
N ARG A 151 8.60 -7.94 16.87
CA ARG A 151 7.64 -7.50 17.89
C ARG A 151 7.69 -8.32 19.19
N ARG A 152 8.14 -9.57 19.16
CA ARG A 152 8.27 -10.45 20.33
C ARG A 152 9.67 -10.52 20.95
N GLN A 153 10.73 -10.20 20.18
CA GLN A 153 12.10 -10.57 20.52
C GLN A 153 13.14 -9.47 20.31
N ALA A 154 12.78 -8.30 19.76
CA ALA A 154 13.72 -7.19 19.63
C ALA A 154 14.00 -6.52 20.98
N ASP A 155 15.15 -5.87 21.09
CA ASP A 155 15.52 -5.05 22.24
C ASP A 155 14.46 -3.96 22.52
N PRO A 156 13.92 -3.86 23.74
CA PRO A 156 13.01 -2.78 24.13
C PRO A 156 13.54 -1.36 23.86
N ALA A 157 14.86 -1.12 23.85
CA ALA A 157 15.44 0.16 23.46
C ALA A 157 15.30 0.44 21.94
N LEU A 158 15.52 -0.58 21.10
CA LEU A 158 15.28 -0.52 19.66
C LEU A 158 13.78 -0.29 19.37
N LEU A 159 12.89 -0.99 20.08
CA LEU A 159 11.44 -0.82 19.93
C LEU A 159 10.99 0.60 20.33
N ARG A 160 11.44 1.13 21.47
CA ARG A 160 11.16 2.54 21.85
C ARG A 160 11.69 3.54 20.83
N ARG A 161 12.86 3.28 20.20
CA ARG A 161 13.36 4.16 19.15
C ARG A 161 12.53 4.09 17.87
N ALA A 162 12.11 2.89 17.48
CA ALA A 162 11.18 2.69 16.38
C ALA A 162 9.84 3.40 16.64
N GLU A 163 9.30 3.33 17.86
CA GLU A 163 8.08 4.02 18.29
C GLU A 163 8.22 5.55 18.20
N ALA A 164 9.32 6.13 18.71
CA ALA A 164 9.58 7.56 18.59
C ALA A 164 9.66 8.01 17.11
N VAL A 165 10.35 7.27 16.25
CA VAL A 165 10.43 7.59 14.82
C VAL A 165 9.06 7.45 14.13
N MET A 166 8.28 6.41 14.46
CA MET A 166 6.89 6.24 14.00
C MET A 166 5.92 7.31 14.53
N ALA A 167 6.27 8.02 15.61
CA ALA A 167 5.47 9.11 16.19
C ALA A 167 5.85 10.51 15.66
N GLY A 168 6.80 10.62 14.73
CA GLY A 168 7.31 11.91 14.25
C GLY A 168 8.22 12.60 15.28
N GLN A 169 8.98 11.80 16.03
CA GLN A 169 9.97 12.20 17.05
C GLN A 169 11.35 11.58 16.73
N GLY A 170 11.65 11.43 15.44
CA GLY A 170 12.92 10.98 14.91
C GLY A 170 14.05 12.00 15.05
N GLY A 171 13.74 13.28 15.17
CA GLY A 171 14.72 14.36 15.28
C GLY A 171 15.37 14.70 13.93
N ILE A 172 14.58 14.67 12.85
CA ILE A 172 14.90 15.32 11.57
C ILE A 172 13.59 15.96 11.07
N ALA A 173 13.45 17.27 11.22
CA ALA A 173 12.16 17.96 11.21
C ALA A 173 11.29 17.67 9.97
N VAL A 174 11.89 17.72 8.77
CA VAL A 174 11.20 17.41 7.51
C VAL A 174 10.76 15.94 7.40
N LEU A 175 11.53 15.00 7.95
CA LEU A 175 11.17 13.57 7.93
C LEU A 175 10.11 13.25 8.99
N ASP A 176 10.14 13.93 10.12
CA ASP A 176 9.09 13.89 11.14
C ASP A 176 7.78 14.52 10.62
N GLY A 177 7.88 15.55 9.78
CA GLY A 177 6.77 16.09 8.99
C GLY A 177 6.17 15.04 8.04
N PHE A 178 7.00 14.29 7.31
CA PHE A 178 6.53 13.17 6.48
C PHE A 178 5.91 12.03 7.30
N THR A 179 6.35 11.80 8.55
CA THR A 179 5.67 10.86 9.46
C THR A 179 4.25 11.34 9.77
N ARG A 180 4.07 12.64 10.06
CA ARG A 180 2.77 13.25 10.32
C ARG A 180 1.87 13.22 9.08
N GLU A 181 2.35 13.64 7.91
CA GLU A 181 1.63 13.54 6.63
C GLU A 181 1.07 12.11 6.39
N LEU A 182 1.89 11.08 6.64
CA LEU A 182 1.48 9.69 6.49
C LEU A 182 0.38 9.27 7.48
N ILE A 183 0.48 9.68 8.75
CA ILE A 183 -0.54 9.35 9.77
C ILE A 183 -1.85 10.10 9.50
N GLU A 184 -1.73 11.39 9.16
CA GLU A 184 -2.84 12.34 9.09
C GLU A 184 -3.58 12.28 7.76
N THR A 185 -2.92 11.93 6.65
CA THR A 185 -3.56 11.78 5.34
C THR A 185 -3.74 10.33 4.90
N GLY A 186 -2.91 9.40 5.41
CA GLY A 186 -2.80 8.04 4.89
C GLY A 186 -2.05 7.96 3.55
N TYR A 187 -1.34 9.01 3.14
CA TYR A 187 -0.55 9.07 1.92
C TYR A 187 0.83 9.64 2.22
N LEU A 188 1.79 9.35 1.34
CA LEU A 188 3.08 10.03 1.31
C LEU A 188 3.60 10.04 -0.13
N HIS A 189 4.28 11.10 -0.55
CA HIS A 189 4.88 11.18 -1.89
C HIS A 189 6.03 10.18 -2.08
N ASN A 190 6.25 9.67 -3.30
CA ASN A 190 7.21 8.58 -3.55
C ASN A 190 8.65 8.93 -3.11
N HIS A 191 9.12 10.15 -3.40
CA HIS A 191 10.44 10.60 -2.92
C HIS A 191 10.52 10.69 -1.39
N ALA A 192 9.46 11.19 -0.72
CA ALA A 192 9.41 11.22 0.73
C ALA A 192 9.38 9.81 1.35
N ARG A 193 8.68 8.84 0.74
CA ARG A 193 8.75 7.41 1.12
C ARG A 193 10.18 6.87 1.02
N MET A 194 10.90 7.20 -0.04
CA MET A 194 12.30 6.77 -0.25
C MET A 194 13.25 7.41 0.77
N TRP A 195 13.16 8.71 1.03
CA TRP A 195 13.95 9.40 2.04
C TRP A 195 13.69 8.85 3.44
N TRP A 196 12.43 8.70 3.83
CA TRP A 196 12.03 8.21 5.15
C TRP A 196 12.47 6.76 5.38
N ALA A 197 12.25 5.86 4.41
CA ALA A 197 12.69 4.47 4.51
C ALA A 197 14.22 4.34 4.52
N GLY A 198 14.93 5.17 3.75
CA GLY A 198 16.39 5.20 3.77
C GLY A 198 16.94 5.70 5.11
N TYR A 199 16.30 6.71 5.69
CA TYR A 199 16.59 7.23 7.03
C TYR A 199 16.38 6.16 8.12
N TRP A 200 15.24 5.48 8.10
CA TRP A 200 14.92 4.37 9.00
C TRP A 200 16.00 3.27 8.99
N ILE A 201 16.41 2.80 7.80
CA ILE A 201 17.31 1.66 7.67
C ILE A 201 18.79 2.06 7.87
N HIS A 202 19.21 3.24 7.41
CA HIS A 202 20.63 3.59 7.30
C HIS A 202 21.12 4.66 8.30
N VAL A 203 20.23 5.52 8.80
CA VAL A 203 20.56 6.52 9.84
C VAL A 203 20.17 6.01 11.21
N GLU A 204 18.91 5.60 11.38
CA GLU A 204 18.39 5.05 12.66
C GLU A 204 18.78 3.58 12.88
N ARG A 205 19.24 2.89 11.82
CA ARG A 205 19.67 1.48 11.84
C ARG A 205 18.56 0.51 12.29
N LEU A 206 17.30 0.89 12.07
CA LEU A 206 16.13 0.13 12.49
C LEU A 206 15.80 -0.99 11.47
N PRO A 207 15.24 -2.13 11.90
CA PRO A 207 14.87 -3.22 11.00
C PRO A 207 13.86 -2.76 9.94
N TRP A 208 14.18 -2.99 8.67
CA TRP A 208 13.36 -2.55 7.53
C TRP A 208 11.91 -3.04 7.63
N ALA A 209 11.69 -4.26 8.13
CA ALA A 209 10.38 -4.87 8.26
C ALA A 209 9.42 -4.09 9.19
N LEU A 210 9.92 -3.46 10.25
CA LEU A 210 9.10 -2.66 11.17
C LEU A 210 8.64 -1.34 10.52
N GLY A 211 9.52 -0.68 9.76
CA GLY A 211 9.16 0.52 8.98
C GLY A 211 8.20 0.19 7.83
N ALA A 212 8.41 -0.96 7.18
CA ALA A 212 7.48 -1.49 6.17
C ALA A 212 6.11 -1.81 6.75
N ASP A 213 6.02 -2.35 7.97
CA ASP A 213 4.74 -2.59 8.68
C ASP A 213 4.05 -1.28 9.08
N PHE A 214 4.80 -0.27 9.55
CA PHE A 214 4.26 1.08 9.79
C PHE A 214 3.62 1.68 8.53
N PHE A 215 4.35 1.67 7.41
CA PHE A 215 3.81 2.15 6.13
C PHE A 215 2.58 1.33 5.70
N TYR A 216 2.63 0.00 5.85
CA TYR A 216 1.49 -0.86 5.53
C TYR A 216 0.26 -0.56 6.40
N ARG A 217 0.42 -0.23 7.68
CA ARG A 217 -0.69 0.10 8.59
C ARG A 217 -1.39 1.41 8.22
N HIS A 218 -0.64 2.43 7.83
CA HIS A 218 -1.17 3.79 7.62
C HIS A 218 -1.58 4.10 6.16
N LEU A 219 -0.89 3.54 5.16
CA LEU A 219 -1.14 3.88 3.75
C LEU A 219 -2.53 3.45 3.25
N LEU A 220 -3.28 4.39 2.65
CA LEU A 220 -4.51 4.10 1.90
C LEU A 220 -4.22 3.23 0.66
N ASP A 221 -3.01 3.35 0.09
CA ASP A 221 -2.54 2.55 -1.05
C ASP A 221 -1.73 1.29 -0.66
N ALA A 222 -1.74 0.89 0.62
CA ALA A 222 -1.00 -0.25 1.15
C ALA A 222 -1.19 -1.55 0.34
N ASP A 223 -0.18 -1.86 -0.48
CA ASP A 223 -0.13 -3.01 -1.36
C ASP A 223 0.93 -4.02 -0.88
N PRO A 224 0.60 -5.31 -0.71
CA PRO A 224 1.55 -6.34 -0.28
C PRO A 224 2.83 -6.37 -1.12
N ALA A 225 2.72 -6.22 -2.44
CA ALA A 225 3.86 -6.20 -3.35
C ALA A 225 4.59 -4.86 -3.34
N SER A 226 3.90 -3.76 -3.65
CA SER A 226 4.53 -2.45 -3.84
C SER A 226 5.15 -1.91 -2.54
N ASN A 227 4.57 -2.21 -1.37
CA ASN A 227 5.18 -1.84 -0.09
C ASN A 227 6.40 -2.70 0.24
N THR A 228 6.25 -4.03 0.25
CA THR A 228 7.33 -4.95 0.66
C THR A 228 8.52 -4.87 -0.30
N LEU A 229 8.28 -4.88 -1.61
CA LEU A 229 9.34 -4.82 -2.61
C LEU A 229 9.95 -3.41 -2.75
N GLY A 230 9.17 -2.35 -2.48
CA GLY A 230 9.68 -0.98 -2.39
C GLY A 230 10.63 -0.79 -1.21
N TRP A 231 10.26 -1.27 -0.03
CA TRP A 231 11.14 -1.26 1.15
C TRP A 231 12.38 -2.12 0.94
N ARG A 232 12.25 -3.31 0.35
CA ARG A 232 13.40 -4.16 -0.03
C ARG A 232 14.29 -3.52 -1.09
N TRP A 233 13.76 -2.67 -1.96
CA TRP A 233 14.55 -1.89 -2.92
C TRP A 233 15.38 -0.82 -2.21
N VAL A 234 14.77 -0.03 -1.32
CA VAL A 234 15.50 0.96 -0.51
C VAL A 234 16.59 0.28 0.32
N ALA A 235 16.27 -0.85 0.95
CA ALA A 235 17.19 -1.68 1.74
C ALA A 235 18.36 -2.29 0.93
N GLY A 236 18.34 -2.24 -0.42
CA GLY A 236 19.31 -2.93 -1.27
C GLY A 236 19.15 -4.46 -1.32
N LEU A 237 18.09 -5.01 -0.73
CA LEU A 237 17.75 -6.45 -0.76
C LEU A 237 17.18 -6.88 -2.11
N GLN A 238 16.45 -5.99 -2.80
CA GLN A 238 15.85 -6.26 -4.11
C GLN A 238 16.88 -6.19 -5.26
N THR A 239 18.04 -5.59 -5.03
CA THR A 239 19.20 -5.64 -5.93
C THR A 239 20.46 -5.48 -5.08
N ARG A 240 21.10 -6.60 -4.74
CA ARG A 240 22.18 -6.70 -3.76
C ARG A 240 23.26 -5.62 -3.97
N GLY A 241 23.56 -4.87 -2.90
CA GLY A 241 24.55 -3.79 -2.92
C GLY A 241 24.09 -2.45 -3.51
N LYS A 242 22.82 -2.32 -3.92
CA LYS A 242 22.25 -1.06 -4.43
C LYS A 242 21.19 -0.47 -3.49
N ALA A 243 21.56 -0.26 -2.24
CA ALA A 243 20.73 0.43 -1.26
C ALA A 243 20.50 1.91 -1.64
N TYR A 244 19.34 2.45 -1.30
CA TYR A 244 19.04 3.86 -1.47
C TYR A 244 19.33 4.61 -0.16
N LEU A 245 20.28 5.55 -0.22
CA LEU A 245 20.64 6.37 0.93
C LEU A 245 19.83 7.68 0.93
N PRO A 246 19.30 8.12 2.08
CA PRO A 246 18.85 9.50 2.22
C PRO A 246 20.06 10.40 2.03
N ARG A 247 19.90 11.44 1.22
CA ARG A 247 20.93 12.42 0.91
C ARG A 247 20.33 13.80 1.04
N ARG A 248 20.91 14.64 1.89
CA ARG A 248 20.52 16.03 2.04
C ARG A 248 20.52 16.75 0.69
N SER A 249 21.54 16.55 -0.14
CA SER A 249 21.62 17.16 -1.48
C SER A 249 20.46 16.75 -2.41
N ASN A 250 19.90 15.55 -2.21
CA ASN A 250 18.76 15.05 -2.96
C ASN A 250 17.44 15.62 -2.42
N LEU A 251 17.36 15.84 -1.11
CA LEU A 251 16.20 16.40 -0.44
C LEU A 251 16.10 17.92 -0.72
N GLU A 252 17.17 18.68 -0.56
CA GLU A 252 17.26 20.12 -0.92
C GLU A 252 16.99 20.39 -2.42
N LYS A 253 17.29 19.44 -3.30
CA LYS A 253 17.03 19.54 -4.74
C LYS A 253 15.57 19.32 -5.14
N TYR A 254 14.81 18.58 -4.33
CA TYR A 254 13.49 18.05 -4.72
C TYR A 254 12.38 18.30 -3.69
N CYS A 255 12.68 18.89 -2.54
CA CYS A 255 11.70 19.28 -1.54
C CYS A 255 11.52 20.80 -1.58
N ALA A 256 10.29 21.30 -1.50
CA ALA A 256 10.03 22.74 -1.52
C ALA A 256 10.66 23.42 -0.29
N ALA A 257 11.24 24.62 -0.46
CA ALA A 257 12.02 25.30 0.58
C ALA A 257 11.24 25.57 1.88
N ASN A 258 9.92 25.73 1.81
CA ASN A 258 9.04 25.85 2.98
C ASN A 258 8.94 24.56 3.80
N LEU A 259 9.09 23.39 3.18
CA LEU A 259 9.18 22.08 3.86
C LEU A 259 10.57 21.84 4.48
N LEU A 260 11.52 22.75 4.22
CA LEU A 260 12.90 22.77 4.74
C LEU A 260 13.18 23.99 5.63
N ALA A 261 12.13 24.72 6.05
CA ALA A 261 12.27 25.93 6.85
C ALA A 261 12.85 25.66 8.25
N ASP A 262 12.56 24.49 8.83
CA ASP A 262 13.26 23.96 9.99
C ASP A 262 14.40 23.02 9.54
N PRO A 263 15.68 23.40 9.75
CA PRO A 263 16.83 22.59 9.36
C PRO A 263 17.21 21.52 10.39
N THR A 264 16.47 21.39 11.50
CA THR A 264 16.84 20.52 12.63
C THR A 264 17.05 19.08 12.20
N GLY A 265 18.27 18.57 12.39
CA GLY A 265 18.65 17.19 12.09
C GLY A 265 19.06 16.94 10.64
N LEU A 266 19.08 17.93 9.74
CA LEU A 266 19.50 17.74 8.35
C LEU A 266 20.97 17.31 8.22
N GLU A 267 21.83 17.69 9.17
CA GLU A 267 23.23 17.26 9.24
C GLU A 267 23.37 15.73 9.40
N ARG A 268 22.34 15.07 9.97
CA ARG A 268 22.28 13.62 10.14
C ARG A 268 22.03 12.87 8.84
N ILE A 269 21.63 13.57 7.78
CA ILE A 269 21.48 13.06 6.41
C ILE A 269 22.45 13.71 5.39
N ASP A 270 23.49 14.42 5.87
CA ASP A 270 24.54 14.96 5.01
C ASP A 270 25.19 13.85 4.14
N ASP A 271 25.52 14.19 2.91
CA ASP A 271 26.02 13.26 1.89
C ASP A 271 27.35 12.57 2.25
N SER A 272 28.13 13.15 3.16
CA SER A 272 29.35 12.59 3.75
C SER A 272 29.12 11.70 4.98
N VAL A 273 27.97 11.85 5.66
CA VAL A 273 27.65 11.18 6.93
C VAL A 273 26.96 9.84 6.70
N VAL A 274 26.02 9.78 5.75
CA VAL A 274 25.20 8.57 5.53
C VAL A 274 25.97 7.51 4.73
N ALA A 275 25.98 6.28 5.25
CA ALA A 275 26.53 5.09 4.59
C ALA A 275 25.51 3.93 4.62
N ALA A 276 25.65 2.99 3.69
CA ALA A 276 24.79 1.81 3.66
C ALA A 276 25.11 0.88 4.85
N VAL A 277 24.10 0.63 5.69
CA VAL A 277 24.16 -0.39 6.75
C VAL A 277 24.08 -1.78 6.11
N PRO A 278 25.04 -2.69 6.36
CA PRO A 278 24.92 -4.07 5.93
C PRO A 278 23.72 -4.75 6.58
N LEU A 279 22.83 -5.31 5.77
CA LEU A 279 21.72 -6.15 6.23
C LEU A 279 22.12 -7.63 6.15
N PRO A 280 21.45 -8.53 6.90
CA PRO A 280 21.70 -9.96 6.81
C PRO A 280 21.56 -10.50 5.38
N ASP A 281 22.43 -11.44 5.00
CA ASP A 281 22.32 -12.13 3.72
C ASP A 281 21.08 -13.05 3.71
N GLU A 282 20.03 -12.57 3.07
CA GLU A 282 18.83 -13.37 2.78
C GLU A 282 19.10 -14.41 1.68
N ARG A 283 18.46 -15.58 1.80
CA ARG A 283 18.46 -16.56 0.70
C ARG A 283 17.71 -16.01 -0.51
N PRO A 284 18.19 -16.22 -1.76
CA PRO A 284 17.47 -15.80 -2.96
C PRO A 284 16.04 -16.34 -2.98
N ALA A 285 15.06 -15.45 -3.13
CA ALA A 285 13.65 -15.80 -3.10
C ALA A 285 13.26 -16.77 -4.22
N GLU A 286 12.87 -17.98 -3.84
CA GLU A 286 12.51 -19.07 -4.73
C GLU A 286 11.29 -18.73 -5.60
N ARG A 287 11.35 -19.15 -6.87
CA ARG A 287 10.31 -18.81 -7.85
C ARG A 287 9.34 -19.98 -8.03
N VAL A 288 8.07 -19.77 -7.68
CA VAL A 288 7.00 -20.75 -7.92
C VAL A 288 6.63 -20.82 -9.41
N ALA A 289 6.07 -21.96 -9.83
CA ALA A 289 5.47 -22.08 -11.15
C ALA A 289 4.19 -21.23 -11.23
N TRP A 290 4.04 -20.44 -12.30
CA TRP A 290 2.82 -19.69 -12.54
C TRP A 290 1.64 -20.65 -12.75
N LYS A 291 0.53 -20.38 -12.06
CA LYS A 291 -0.74 -21.09 -12.23
C LYS A 291 -1.73 -20.16 -12.97
N PRO A 292 -2.05 -20.45 -14.24
CA PRO A 292 -3.02 -19.66 -14.98
C PRO A 292 -4.41 -19.72 -14.36
N LEU A 293 -5.14 -18.63 -14.49
CA LEU A 293 -6.56 -18.53 -14.16
C LEU A 293 -7.33 -18.02 -15.39
N PRO A 294 -8.58 -18.45 -15.59
CA PRO A 294 -9.40 -17.90 -16.66
C PRO A 294 -9.79 -16.46 -16.35
N ASP A 295 -10.21 -15.68 -17.35
CA ASP A 295 -10.75 -14.32 -17.14
C ASP A 295 -12.26 -14.32 -16.86
N ALA A 296 -12.99 -15.33 -17.35
CA ALA A 296 -14.40 -15.62 -17.03
C ALA A 296 -14.58 -17.07 -16.53
N PRO A 297 -15.61 -17.38 -15.70
CA PRO A 297 -15.69 -18.65 -14.96
C PRO A 297 -16.07 -19.90 -15.79
N GLY A 298 -16.21 -19.78 -17.12
CA GLY A 298 -16.64 -20.90 -17.99
C GLY A 298 -18.12 -21.30 -17.85
N ILE A 299 -18.90 -20.56 -17.05
CA ILE A 299 -20.33 -20.77 -16.85
C ILE A 299 -21.09 -20.15 -18.05
N THR A 300 -21.34 -20.97 -19.06
CA THR A 300 -22.31 -20.70 -20.14
C THR A 300 -23.35 -21.81 -20.15
N GLU A 301 -24.55 -21.53 -20.69
CA GLU A 301 -25.49 -22.60 -21.01
C GLU A 301 -24.82 -23.63 -21.94
N GLY A 302 -25.03 -24.92 -21.68
CA GLY A 302 -24.38 -26.02 -22.39
C GLY A 302 -22.91 -26.30 -22.04
N SER A 303 -22.28 -25.50 -21.15
CA SER A 303 -20.94 -25.81 -20.61
C SER A 303 -20.98 -27.02 -19.68
N ALA A 304 -19.88 -27.79 -19.61
CA ALA A 304 -19.72 -28.94 -18.69
C ALA A 304 -19.45 -28.49 -17.23
N THR A 305 -20.19 -27.50 -16.76
CA THR A 305 -20.15 -26.95 -15.39
C THR A 305 -21.46 -27.32 -14.68
N PRO A 306 -21.48 -27.67 -13.37
CA PRO A 306 -22.69 -28.13 -12.72
C PRO A 306 -23.84 -27.10 -12.75
N PRO A 307 -25.09 -27.52 -12.98
CA PRO A 307 -26.24 -26.64 -12.85
C PRO A 307 -26.40 -26.18 -11.40
N GLY A 308 -26.68 -24.90 -11.19
CA GLY A 308 -26.89 -24.32 -9.86
C GLY A 308 -26.81 -22.80 -9.85
N SER A 309 -27.34 -22.21 -8.77
CA SER A 309 -27.28 -20.78 -8.44
C SER A 309 -25.84 -20.34 -8.08
N TRP A 310 -25.43 -19.12 -8.44
CA TRP A 310 -24.06 -18.63 -8.20
C TRP A 310 -24.04 -17.19 -7.67
N GLY A 311 -23.29 -16.96 -6.59
CA GLY A 311 -23.01 -15.62 -6.10
C GLY A 311 -21.70 -15.04 -6.67
N LEU A 312 -21.57 -13.71 -6.65
CA LEU A 312 -20.33 -12.99 -6.98
C LEU A 312 -19.79 -12.28 -5.73
N TRP A 313 -18.57 -12.63 -5.31
CA TRP A 313 -17.93 -12.03 -4.14
C TRP A 313 -17.07 -10.81 -4.54
N VAL A 314 -17.39 -9.65 -3.97
CA VAL A 314 -16.75 -8.36 -4.24
C VAL A 314 -15.87 -7.94 -3.06
N HIS A 315 -14.58 -7.67 -3.30
CA HIS A 315 -13.58 -7.44 -2.24
C HIS A 315 -12.48 -6.44 -2.65
N GLY A 316 -11.79 -5.88 -1.65
CA GLY A 316 -10.84 -4.76 -1.78
C GLY A 316 -9.51 -5.03 -2.51
N GLU A 317 -9.37 -6.08 -3.32
CA GLU A 317 -8.31 -6.20 -4.34
C GLU A 317 -8.81 -5.94 -5.77
N ASP A 318 -10.13 -6.07 -6.02
CA ASP A 318 -10.75 -5.71 -7.30
C ASP A 318 -12.22 -5.27 -7.15
N LEU A 319 -12.46 -3.95 -7.21
CA LEU A 319 -13.78 -3.33 -7.01
C LEU A 319 -14.49 -2.90 -8.30
N SER A 320 -13.87 -3.09 -9.48
CA SER A 320 -14.50 -2.85 -10.78
C SER A 320 -14.81 -4.17 -11.48
N VAL A 321 -15.49 -5.09 -10.79
CA VAL A 321 -15.85 -6.43 -11.30
C VAL A 321 -16.76 -6.36 -12.53
N GLU A 322 -17.56 -5.30 -12.65
CA GLU A 322 -18.38 -4.98 -13.82
C GLU A 322 -17.53 -4.61 -15.06
N GLU A 323 -16.38 -3.97 -14.83
CA GLU A 323 -15.36 -3.63 -15.85
C GLU A 323 -14.42 -4.81 -16.14
N SER A 324 -14.89 -6.05 -16.01
CA SER A 324 -14.11 -7.28 -16.23
C SER A 324 -14.92 -8.28 -17.06
N ALA A 325 -14.33 -9.42 -17.43
CA ALA A 325 -15.08 -10.47 -18.12
C ALA A 325 -16.18 -11.11 -17.23
N LEU A 326 -16.12 -10.91 -15.90
CA LEU A 326 -17.25 -11.22 -15.00
C LEU A 326 -18.48 -10.34 -15.26
N GLY A 327 -18.33 -9.17 -15.89
CA GLY A 327 -19.42 -8.26 -16.24
C GLY A 327 -20.50 -8.86 -17.15
N GLN A 328 -20.26 -10.03 -17.77
CA GLN A 328 -21.26 -10.76 -18.54
C GLN A 328 -22.04 -11.81 -17.73
N MET A 329 -21.69 -12.06 -16.46
CA MET A 329 -22.39 -13.01 -15.60
C MET A 329 -23.84 -12.57 -15.27
N ARG A 330 -24.63 -13.51 -14.76
CA ARG A 330 -25.88 -13.27 -14.04
C ARG A 330 -25.79 -13.94 -12.66
N PRO A 331 -25.14 -13.31 -11.67
CA PRO A 331 -25.08 -13.84 -10.31
C PRO A 331 -26.40 -13.58 -9.57
N ASP A 332 -26.87 -14.56 -8.80
CA ASP A 332 -28.11 -14.47 -8.03
C ASP A 332 -28.01 -13.46 -6.88
N VAL A 333 -26.81 -13.23 -6.37
CA VAL A 333 -26.50 -12.27 -5.29
C VAL A 333 -25.07 -11.76 -5.41
N LEU A 334 -24.85 -10.49 -5.06
CA LEU A 334 -23.52 -9.94 -4.79
C LEU A 334 -23.29 -9.91 -3.28
N LEU A 335 -22.15 -10.44 -2.82
CA LEU A 335 -21.76 -10.35 -1.41
C LEU A 335 -20.46 -9.57 -1.26
N SER A 336 -20.39 -8.77 -0.21
CA SER A 336 -19.13 -8.26 0.34
C SER A 336 -19.03 -8.55 1.84
N VAL A 337 -17.82 -8.87 2.29
CA VAL A 337 -17.55 -9.30 3.67
C VAL A 337 -16.41 -8.47 4.24
N PHE A 338 -16.67 -7.74 5.32
CA PHE A 338 -15.68 -6.97 6.06
C PHE A 338 -15.17 -7.75 7.27
N ASP A 339 -13.94 -8.27 7.17
CA ASP A 339 -13.28 -9.06 8.22
C ASP A 339 -12.60 -8.14 9.25
N ALA A 340 -13.36 -7.72 10.26
CA ALA A 340 -12.91 -6.80 11.30
C ALA A 340 -11.74 -7.37 12.13
N GLN A 341 -11.73 -8.68 12.36
CA GLN A 341 -10.64 -9.36 13.09
C GLN A 341 -9.32 -9.32 12.30
N ARG A 342 -9.36 -9.58 10.99
CA ARG A 342 -8.19 -9.45 10.10
C ARG A 342 -7.69 -8.01 10.03
N VAL A 343 -8.60 -7.04 10.00
CA VAL A 343 -8.27 -5.61 10.01
C VAL A 343 -7.57 -5.19 11.32
N ALA A 344 -8.04 -5.69 12.46
CA ALA A 344 -7.41 -5.49 13.76
C ALA A 344 -6.05 -6.19 13.88
N ALA A 345 -5.94 -7.45 13.43
CA ALA A 345 -4.69 -8.22 13.45
C ALA A 345 -3.58 -7.61 12.58
N LEU A 346 -3.97 -6.93 11.48
CA LEU A 346 -3.06 -6.15 10.64
C LEU A 346 -2.74 -4.76 11.21
N GLY A 347 -3.41 -4.31 12.27
CA GLY A 347 -3.20 -3.01 12.90
C GLY A 347 -3.51 -1.81 11.99
N MET A 348 -4.48 -1.94 11.08
CA MET A 348 -4.78 -0.87 10.12
C MET A 348 -5.20 0.44 10.80
N ALA A 349 -4.67 1.57 10.34
CA ALA A 349 -5.05 2.88 10.85
C ALA A 349 -6.54 3.19 10.53
N PRO A 350 -7.28 3.89 11.42
CA PRO A 350 -8.71 4.19 11.21
C PRO A 350 -9.03 4.87 9.87
N ARG A 351 -8.14 5.74 9.37
CA ARG A 351 -8.31 6.40 8.06
C ARG A 351 -8.22 5.42 6.88
N ARG A 352 -7.34 4.42 6.96
CA ARG A 352 -7.25 3.30 6.00
C ARG A 352 -8.53 2.44 6.04
N ILE A 353 -9.05 2.17 7.25
CA ILE A 353 -10.31 1.44 7.45
C ILE A 353 -11.48 2.18 6.81
N ALA A 354 -11.63 3.49 7.08
CA ALA A 354 -12.69 4.32 6.52
C ALA A 354 -12.64 4.40 4.98
N TYR A 355 -11.44 4.59 4.42
CA TYR A 355 -11.22 4.56 2.97
C TYR A 355 -11.65 3.22 2.36
N LEU A 356 -11.23 2.09 2.96
CA LEU A 356 -11.56 0.76 2.49
C LEU A 356 -13.08 0.48 2.58
N LYS A 357 -13.75 0.85 3.67
CA LYS A 357 -15.22 0.70 3.78
C LYS A 357 -15.97 1.53 2.73
N THR A 358 -15.54 2.77 2.47
CA THR A 358 -16.13 3.65 1.45
C THR A 358 -15.92 3.08 0.04
N ALA A 359 -14.70 2.66 -0.28
CA ALA A 359 -14.37 2.05 -1.56
C ALA A 359 -15.15 0.74 -1.78
N LEU A 360 -15.27 -0.10 -0.76
CA LEU A 360 -16.01 -1.36 -0.83
C LEU A 360 -17.52 -1.13 -1.07
N ALA A 361 -18.09 -0.08 -0.48
CA ALA A 361 -19.48 0.31 -0.71
C ALA A 361 -19.74 0.81 -2.14
N ASP A 362 -18.88 1.70 -2.69
CA ASP A 362 -18.91 2.07 -4.11
C ASP A 362 -18.72 0.82 -5.00
N GLY A 363 -17.78 -0.04 -4.61
CA GLY A 363 -17.49 -1.39 -5.09
C GLY A 363 -18.74 -2.21 -5.37
N LEU A 364 -19.50 -2.45 -4.31
CA LEU A 364 -20.72 -3.25 -4.33
C LEU A 364 -21.89 -2.53 -5.02
N ALA A 365 -22.03 -1.21 -4.86
CA ALA A 365 -23.16 -0.46 -5.39
C ALA A 365 -23.19 -0.40 -6.94
N ARG A 366 -22.06 -0.07 -7.59
CA ARG A 366 -22.00 -0.06 -9.07
C ARG A 366 -22.19 -1.46 -9.65
N ALA A 367 -21.61 -2.46 -9.00
CA ALA A 367 -21.79 -3.86 -9.39
C ALA A 367 -23.27 -4.27 -9.27
N GLY A 368 -23.96 -3.90 -8.19
CA GLY A 368 -25.41 -4.15 -8.02
C GLY A 368 -26.26 -3.52 -9.12
N HIS A 369 -25.98 -2.26 -9.45
CA HIS A 369 -26.62 -1.56 -10.57
C HIS A 369 -26.38 -2.25 -11.93
N HIS A 370 -25.16 -2.77 -12.16
CA HIS A 370 -24.79 -3.46 -13.39
C HIS A 370 -25.44 -4.84 -13.51
N PHE A 371 -25.31 -5.69 -12.49
CA PHE A 371 -25.81 -7.07 -12.49
C PHE A 371 -27.32 -7.18 -12.23
N LYS A 372 -27.94 -6.14 -11.65
CA LYS A 372 -29.39 -6.04 -11.36
C LYS A 372 -29.92 -7.16 -10.45
N CYS A 373 -29.08 -7.63 -9.53
CA CYS A 373 -29.41 -8.63 -8.52
C CYS A 373 -29.23 -8.06 -7.09
N PRO A 374 -29.78 -8.72 -6.05
CA PRO A 374 -29.58 -8.33 -4.66
C PRO A 374 -28.11 -8.15 -4.28
N ILE A 375 -27.85 -7.16 -3.42
CA ILE A 375 -26.54 -6.91 -2.83
C ILE A 375 -26.58 -7.10 -1.31
N GLU A 376 -25.54 -7.70 -0.76
CA GLU A 376 -25.37 -7.95 0.66
C GLU A 376 -23.98 -7.52 1.13
N SER A 377 -23.94 -6.91 2.32
CA SER A 377 -22.70 -6.51 2.98
C SER A 377 -22.76 -6.87 4.46
N CYS A 378 -21.83 -7.69 4.94
CA CYS A 378 -21.74 -8.08 6.35
C CYS A 378 -20.36 -7.75 6.95
N GLU A 379 -20.34 -7.46 8.24
CA GLU A 379 -19.13 -7.35 9.05
C GLU A 379 -19.04 -8.61 9.93
N THR A 380 -17.93 -9.36 9.82
CA THR A 380 -17.85 -10.72 10.35
C THR A 380 -17.01 -10.82 11.63
N GLY A 381 -17.57 -11.50 12.65
CA GLY A 381 -16.87 -12.01 13.83
C GLY A 381 -16.56 -13.51 13.79
N GLU A 382 -17.08 -14.22 12.77
CA GLU A 382 -16.78 -15.64 12.48
C GLU A 382 -15.59 -15.80 11.51
N GLY A 383 -15.08 -14.69 10.98
CA GLY A 383 -14.02 -14.65 9.97
C GLY A 383 -14.55 -14.73 8.53
N LEU A 384 -13.69 -14.41 7.57
CA LEU A 384 -14.05 -14.33 6.15
C LEU A 384 -14.51 -15.67 5.54
N ALA A 385 -13.83 -16.77 5.86
CA ALA A 385 -14.09 -18.07 5.24
C ALA A 385 -15.45 -18.66 5.65
N GLU A 386 -15.77 -18.60 6.95
CA GLU A 386 -17.03 -19.11 7.50
C GLU A 386 -18.22 -18.25 7.03
N ALA A 387 -18.07 -16.92 7.00
CA ALA A 387 -19.10 -16.02 6.47
C ALA A 387 -19.42 -16.29 4.99
N LEU A 388 -18.41 -16.56 4.16
CA LEU A 388 -18.62 -16.95 2.76
C LEU A 388 -19.31 -18.32 2.63
N ALA A 389 -18.96 -19.29 3.48
CA ALA A 389 -19.60 -20.61 3.47
C ALA A 389 -21.07 -20.54 3.93
N ARG A 390 -21.33 -19.84 5.05
CA ARG A 390 -22.66 -19.68 5.64
C ARG A 390 -23.63 -18.95 4.70
N VAL A 391 -23.25 -17.82 4.12
CA VAL A 391 -24.16 -17.10 3.19
C VAL A 391 -24.43 -17.92 1.92
N ALA A 392 -23.45 -18.68 1.43
CA ALA A 392 -23.69 -19.61 0.31
C ALA A 392 -24.62 -20.77 0.69
N GLN A 393 -24.62 -21.20 1.95
CA GLN A 393 -25.56 -22.20 2.48
C GLN A 393 -26.97 -21.62 2.61
N GLU A 394 -27.12 -20.45 3.26
CA GLU A 394 -28.38 -19.72 3.45
C GLU A 394 -29.07 -19.34 2.13
N ARG A 395 -28.28 -19.02 1.09
CA ARG A 395 -28.77 -18.68 -0.26
C ARG A 395 -28.85 -19.88 -1.22
N GLY A 396 -28.43 -21.07 -0.79
CA GLY A 396 -28.46 -22.29 -1.62
C GLY A 396 -27.48 -22.32 -2.81
N LEU A 397 -26.49 -21.41 -2.84
CA LEU A 397 -25.56 -21.23 -3.97
C LEU A 397 -24.65 -22.45 -4.15
N ALA A 398 -24.43 -22.88 -5.39
CA ALA A 398 -23.39 -23.86 -5.73
C ALA A 398 -21.97 -23.34 -5.39
N GLY A 399 -21.81 -22.02 -5.27
CA GLY A 399 -20.59 -21.40 -4.80
C GLY A 399 -20.51 -19.91 -5.08
N TRP A 400 -19.28 -19.40 -4.96
CA TRP A 400 -18.91 -18.03 -5.31
C TRP A 400 -18.06 -18.00 -6.58
N VAL A 401 -18.22 -16.98 -7.41
CA VAL A 401 -17.19 -16.53 -8.35
C VAL A 401 -16.51 -15.30 -7.77
N ALA A 402 -15.20 -15.16 -7.97
CA ALA A 402 -14.45 -14.00 -7.52
C ALA A 402 -13.23 -13.71 -8.41
N MET A 403 -12.87 -12.42 -8.51
CA MET A 403 -11.53 -12.03 -8.92
C MET A 403 -10.53 -12.55 -7.89
N ARG A 404 -9.39 -13.12 -8.29
CA ARG A 404 -8.41 -13.64 -7.33
C ARG A 404 -7.77 -12.49 -6.53
N PRO A 405 -7.78 -12.54 -5.18
CA PRO A 405 -6.83 -11.77 -4.39
C PRO A 405 -5.40 -12.16 -4.76
N SER A 406 -4.48 -11.20 -4.81
CA SER A 406 -3.05 -11.50 -4.94
C SER A 406 -2.47 -11.99 -3.60
N VAL A 407 -1.21 -12.45 -3.63
CA VAL A 407 -0.36 -12.60 -2.41
C VAL A 407 -0.54 -11.38 -1.49
N GLY A 408 -0.78 -11.63 -0.20
CA GLY A 408 -1.25 -10.64 0.76
C GLY A 408 -2.45 -11.13 1.59
N PRO A 409 -2.98 -10.34 2.54
CA PRO A 409 -3.89 -10.85 3.59
C PRO A 409 -5.23 -11.45 3.16
N LEU A 410 -5.67 -11.21 1.92
CA LEU A 410 -6.82 -11.90 1.31
C LEU A 410 -6.39 -13.10 0.45
N GLY A 411 -5.19 -13.09 -0.15
CA GLY A 411 -4.58 -14.25 -0.77
C GLY A 411 -4.23 -15.33 0.26
N ASP A 412 -3.71 -14.92 1.42
CA ASP A 412 -3.41 -15.78 2.56
C ASP A 412 -4.67 -16.48 3.12
N ALA A 413 -5.87 -15.94 2.85
CA ALA A 413 -7.15 -16.52 3.23
C ALA A 413 -7.67 -17.60 2.25
N ILE A 414 -7.13 -17.67 1.03
CA ILE A 414 -7.63 -18.55 -0.05
C ILE A 414 -7.84 -20.00 0.40
N PRO A 415 -6.86 -20.68 1.04
CA PRO A 415 -7.03 -22.11 1.38
C PRO A 415 -8.12 -22.34 2.43
N ALA A 416 -8.33 -21.38 3.34
CA ALA A 416 -9.40 -21.45 4.33
C ALA A 416 -10.79 -21.26 3.69
N ILE A 417 -10.92 -20.35 2.72
CA ILE A 417 -12.17 -20.14 1.96
C ILE A 417 -12.51 -21.39 1.13
N GLU A 418 -11.51 -21.97 0.44
CA GLU A 418 -11.66 -23.22 -0.30
C GLU A 418 -12.10 -24.37 0.61
N ALA A 419 -11.42 -24.55 1.75
CA ALA A 419 -11.72 -25.62 2.70
C ALA A 419 -13.09 -25.45 3.40
N ALA A 420 -13.51 -24.23 3.71
CA ALA A 420 -14.81 -23.96 4.35
C ALA A 420 -15.99 -24.24 3.41
N LEU A 421 -15.90 -23.80 2.15
CA LEU A 421 -16.92 -24.09 1.14
C LEU A 421 -17.01 -25.59 0.81
N ALA A 422 -15.87 -26.28 0.75
CA ALA A 422 -15.81 -27.70 0.38
C ALA A 422 -16.50 -28.64 1.39
N ARG A 423 -16.70 -28.23 2.65
CA ARG A 423 -17.37 -29.07 3.67
C ARG A 423 -18.78 -29.50 3.24
N ASP A 424 -19.50 -28.58 2.61
CA ASP A 424 -20.86 -28.76 2.11
C ASP A 424 -20.90 -28.99 0.58
N GLY A 425 -19.77 -29.36 -0.03
CA GLY A 425 -19.65 -29.57 -1.48
C GLY A 425 -19.73 -28.31 -2.35
N ARG A 426 -19.73 -27.12 -1.74
CA ARG A 426 -19.69 -25.83 -2.45
C ARG A 426 -18.25 -25.51 -2.85
N LYS A 427 -18.05 -24.57 -3.78
CA LYS A 427 -16.71 -24.17 -4.25
C LYS A 427 -16.59 -22.68 -4.52
N VAL A 428 -15.36 -22.21 -4.74
CA VAL A 428 -15.10 -20.84 -5.23
C VAL A 428 -14.34 -20.90 -6.56
N ILE A 429 -14.87 -20.25 -7.58
CA ILE A 429 -14.25 -20.15 -8.91
C ILE A 429 -13.42 -18.87 -8.98
N TRP A 430 -12.21 -19.01 -9.48
CA TRP A 430 -11.23 -17.93 -9.59
C TRP A 430 -11.15 -17.40 -11.00
N CYS A 431 -11.19 -16.06 -11.11
CA CYS A 431 -10.83 -15.38 -12.34
C CYS A 431 -9.70 -14.37 -12.11
N ARG A 432 -8.83 -14.17 -13.09
CA ARG A 432 -7.78 -13.14 -13.09
C ARG A 432 -7.94 -12.28 -14.34
N ARG A 433 -7.75 -10.96 -14.24
CA ARG A 433 -7.90 -10.08 -15.41
C ARG A 433 -6.90 -10.47 -16.49
N ARG A 434 -7.35 -10.43 -17.75
CA ARG A 434 -6.50 -10.72 -18.92
C ARG A 434 -5.23 -9.87 -19.00
N TRP A 435 -5.24 -8.65 -18.46
CA TRP A 435 -4.06 -7.81 -18.27
C TRP A 435 -3.02 -8.46 -17.34
N ASP A 436 -3.44 -8.74 -16.10
CA ASP A 436 -2.61 -9.33 -15.05
C ASP A 436 -2.09 -10.71 -15.46
N GLU A 437 -2.97 -11.58 -15.97
CA GLU A 437 -2.68 -12.95 -16.38
C GLU A 437 -1.60 -13.04 -17.49
N HIS A 438 -1.46 -12.02 -18.34
CA HIS A 438 -0.42 -11.99 -19.37
C HIS A 438 0.86 -11.25 -18.95
N LEU A 439 0.75 -10.24 -18.08
CA LEU A 439 1.91 -9.45 -17.65
C LEU A 439 2.63 -10.10 -16.47
N TRP A 440 1.92 -10.51 -15.41
CA TRP A 440 2.53 -10.98 -14.16
C TRP A 440 3.54 -12.15 -14.35
N PRO A 441 3.32 -13.16 -15.22
CA PRO A 441 4.31 -14.20 -15.52
C PRO A 441 5.66 -13.67 -16.05
N GLN A 442 5.66 -12.46 -16.64
CA GLN A 442 6.84 -11.86 -17.25
C GLN A 442 7.77 -11.19 -16.23
N ALA A 443 7.33 -11.00 -14.99
CA ALA A 443 8.09 -10.35 -13.90
C ALA A 443 9.15 -11.30 -13.28
N SER A 444 9.79 -12.12 -14.12
CA SER A 444 10.75 -13.14 -13.71
C SER A 444 12.12 -12.58 -13.30
N ALA A 445 12.48 -11.39 -13.78
CA ALA A 445 13.76 -10.72 -13.55
C ALA A 445 13.57 -9.23 -13.18
N GLY A 446 14.47 -8.34 -13.59
CA GLY A 446 14.38 -6.88 -13.35
C GLY A 446 13.35 -6.16 -14.22
N PHE A 447 12.91 -4.97 -13.78
CA PHE A 447 11.83 -4.20 -14.42
C PHE A 447 12.02 -3.92 -15.91
N PHE A 448 13.21 -3.51 -16.38
CA PHE A 448 13.36 -3.09 -17.78
C PHE A 448 13.10 -4.23 -18.80
N GLY A 449 13.52 -5.47 -18.49
CA GLY A 449 13.20 -6.65 -19.30
C GLY A 449 11.74 -7.11 -19.21
N PHE A 450 10.97 -6.62 -18.22
CA PHE A 450 9.52 -6.72 -18.15
C PHE A 450 8.85 -5.57 -18.94
N TRP A 451 9.37 -4.35 -18.82
CA TRP A 451 8.91 -3.14 -19.50
C TRP A 451 8.90 -3.31 -21.02
N GLU A 452 9.98 -3.81 -21.63
CA GLU A 452 10.00 -4.09 -23.07
C GLU A 452 8.86 -5.02 -23.52
N LYS A 453 8.51 -6.02 -22.71
CA LYS A 453 7.44 -6.97 -23.02
C LYS A 453 6.07 -6.32 -22.88
N ALA A 454 5.87 -5.50 -21.85
CA ALA A 454 4.66 -4.71 -21.66
C ALA A 454 4.48 -3.66 -22.78
N GLN A 455 5.56 -2.96 -23.16
CA GLN A 455 5.59 -1.97 -24.25
C GLN A 455 5.27 -2.60 -25.60
N ARG A 456 5.85 -3.77 -25.92
CA ARG A 456 5.49 -4.54 -27.12
C ARG A 456 4.00 -4.89 -27.15
N ARG A 457 3.42 -5.33 -26.01
CA ARG A 457 1.98 -5.63 -25.89
C ARG A 457 1.11 -4.38 -26.08
N LEU A 458 1.48 -3.25 -25.48
CA LEU A 458 0.78 -1.97 -25.64
C LEU A 458 0.77 -1.50 -27.11
N ALA A 459 1.90 -1.64 -27.82
CA ALA A 459 1.97 -1.34 -29.24
C ALA A 459 1.04 -2.25 -30.08
N THR A 460 0.97 -3.55 -29.78
CA THR A 460 0.02 -4.47 -30.42
C THR A 460 -1.45 -4.10 -30.13
N GLN A 461 -1.78 -3.73 -28.90
CA GLN A 461 -3.14 -3.28 -28.53
C GLN A 461 -3.51 -1.97 -29.26
N ALA A 462 -2.59 -1.01 -29.36
CA ALA A 462 -2.81 0.24 -30.09
C ALA A 462 -3.03 -0.01 -31.60
N ALA A 463 -2.20 -0.86 -32.22
CA ALA A 463 -2.33 -1.22 -33.63
C ALA A 463 -3.65 -1.97 -33.93
N ALA A 464 -4.14 -2.80 -32.99
CA ALA A 464 -5.45 -3.45 -33.11
C ALA A 464 -6.61 -2.44 -32.98
N ARG A 465 -6.53 -1.48 -32.04
CA ARG A 465 -7.53 -0.40 -31.89
C ARG A 465 -7.60 0.49 -33.13
N ALA A 466 -6.45 0.83 -33.74
CA ALA A 466 -6.40 1.63 -34.97
C ALA A 466 -7.16 0.91 -36.11
N LYS A 467 -6.78 -0.33 -36.42
CA LYS A 467 -7.46 -1.14 -37.45
C LYS A 467 -8.96 -1.29 -37.21
N SER A 468 -9.39 -1.43 -35.95
CA SER A 468 -10.79 -1.52 -35.57
C SER A 468 -11.58 -0.21 -35.71
N ARG A 469 -10.91 0.95 -35.73
CA ARG A 469 -11.53 2.26 -36.03
C ARG A 469 -11.57 2.50 -37.54
N ASP A 470 -10.53 2.12 -38.27
CA ASP A 470 -10.51 2.20 -39.74
C ASP A 470 -11.61 1.32 -40.36
N SER A 471 -11.85 0.13 -39.81
CA SER A 471 -12.98 -0.75 -40.17
C SER A 471 -14.34 -0.30 -39.64
N GLN A 472 -14.45 0.93 -39.11
CA GLN A 472 -15.70 1.57 -38.68
C GLN A 472 -15.91 2.94 -39.34
N GLN A 473 -15.23 3.22 -40.46
CA GLN A 473 -15.71 4.25 -41.38
C GLN A 473 -17.11 3.85 -41.89
N PRO A 474 -18.12 4.73 -41.87
CA PRO A 474 -19.41 4.44 -42.47
C PRO A 474 -19.25 4.32 -43.97
N GLU A 475 -19.93 3.35 -44.59
CA GLU A 475 -20.13 3.36 -46.04
C GLU A 475 -20.88 4.64 -46.41
N LEU A 476 -20.22 5.50 -47.20
CA LEU A 476 -20.87 6.65 -47.82
C LEU A 476 -21.80 6.12 -48.92
N LEU A 477 -23.06 5.88 -48.55
CA LEU A 477 -24.15 5.62 -49.48
C LEU A 477 -24.28 6.78 -50.49
N PHE A 478 -23.92 6.48 -51.74
CA PHE A 478 -24.17 7.27 -52.94
C PHE A 478 -24.75 6.33 -54.01
#